data_AF-A0A2B7XCY2-F1
#
_entry.id   AF-A0A2B7XCY2-F1
#
_cell.length_a   1.000
_cell.length_b   1.000
_cell.length_c   1.000
_cell.angle_alpha   90.00
_cell.angle_beta   90.00
_cell.angle_gamma   90.00
#
_symmetry.space_group_name_H-M   'P 1'
#
loop_
_entity.id
_entity.type
_entity.pdbx_description
1 polymer ?
#
loop_
_entity_poly.entity_id
_entity_poly.type
_entity_poly.pdbx_seq_one_letter_code
_entity_poly.pdbx_strand_id
1 'polypeptide(L)'
;MGRSYKQCLIDAGFVDVKDEMFKTSIGPWAKRSQTQEVGRYIFEHCLLDIDAYILGFIGKVLWGVSLTMMVIAAKINAELHDRKNHLYLLTHFVYGRKPS
;
A
#
# COMPACT_ATOMS: atom_id res chain seq x y z
N MET A 1 0.23 -14.61 13.79
CA MET A 1 0.95 -13.83 12.77
C MET A 1 1.49 -14.81 11.73
N GLY A 2 1.17 -14.63 10.46
CA GLY A 2 1.58 -15.53 9.37
C GLY A 2 3.09 -15.52 9.13
N ARG A 3 3.60 -16.50 8.36
CA ARG A 3 5.02 -16.58 7.99
C ARG A 3 5.44 -15.32 7.21
N SER A 4 6.68 -14.86 7.41
CA SER A 4 7.23 -13.78 6.59
C SER A 4 7.45 -14.26 5.15
N TYR A 5 7.29 -13.38 4.16
CA TYR A 5 7.54 -13.74 2.76
C TYR A 5 8.96 -14.25 2.52
N LYS A 6 9.93 -13.75 3.30
CA LYS A 6 11.31 -14.26 3.30
C LYS A 6 11.38 -15.72 3.70
N GLN A 7 10.69 -16.09 4.79
CA GLN A 7 10.64 -17.49 5.23
C GLN A 7 9.93 -18.37 4.19
N CYS A 8 8.86 -17.88 3.56
CA CYS A 8 8.19 -18.60 2.48
C CYS A 8 9.13 -18.93 1.30
N LEU A 9 10.03 -18.01 0.92
CA LEU A 9 11.02 -18.24 -0.13
C LEU A 9 12.09 -19.26 0.31
N ILE A 10 12.57 -19.18 1.54
CA ILE A 10 13.53 -20.14 2.11
C ILE A 10 12.92 -21.55 2.16
N ASP A 11 11.69 -21.67 2.67
CA ASP A 11 10.94 -22.92 2.75
C ASP A 11 10.69 -23.52 1.35
N ALA A 12 10.49 -22.66 0.35
CA ALA A 12 10.34 -23.06 -1.05
C ALA A 12 11.68 -23.44 -1.73
N GLY A 13 12.80 -23.42 -1.01
CA GLY A 13 14.12 -23.83 -1.48
C GLY A 13 14.90 -22.74 -2.20
N PHE A 14 14.46 -21.48 -2.20
CA PHE A 14 15.28 -20.39 -2.76
C PHE A 14 16.52 -20.14 -1.88
N VAL A 15 17.62 -19.81 -2.54
CA VAL A 15 18.90 -19.45 -1.91
C VAL A 15 19.16 -17.96 -2.03
N ASP A 16 20.08 -17.44 -1.22
CA ASP A 16 20.45 -16.01 -1.20
C ASP A 16 19.26 -15.05 -0.99
N VAL A 17 18.28 -15.44 -0.17
CA VAL A 17 17.03 -14.68 0.01
C VAL A 17 17.26 -13.36 0.75
N LYS A 18 16.85 -12.26 0.11
CA LYS A 18 16.91 -10.89 0.63
C LYS A 18 15.51 -10.35 0.88
N ASP A 19 15.43 -9.45 1.85
CA ASP A 19 14.24 -8.65 2.18
C ASP A 19 14.72 -7.22 2.33
N GLU A 20 14.44 -6.40 1.33
CA GLU A 20 14.83 -5.00 1.28
C GLU A 20 13.61 -4.11 1.49
N MET A 21 13.72 -3.18 2.44
CA MET A 21 12.62 -2.34 2.87
C MET A 21 12.83 -0.89 2.40
N PHE A 22 11.84 -0.36 1.70
CA PHE A 22 11.87 1.01 1.19
C PHE A 22 10.66 1.80 1.67
N LYS A 23 10.88 3.06 2.02
CA LYS A 23 9.79 4.02 2.27
C LYS A 23 9.30 4.55 0.93
N THR A 24 8.14 4.10 0.51
CA THR A 24 7.46 4.62 -0.68
C THR A 24 6.50 5.73 -0.25
N SER A 25 6.76 6.96 -0.67
CA SER A 25 5.87 8.09 -0.37
C SER A 25 4.51 7.90 -1.05
N ILE A 26 3.45 8.32 -0.38
CA ILE A 26 2.14 8.52 -0.98
C ILE A 26 2.03 10.01 -1.31
N GLY A 27 2.04 10.34 -2.60
CA GLY A 27 2.02 11.73 -3.09
C GLY A 27 3.41 12.34 -3.36
N PRO A 28 3.45 13.56 -3.94
CA PRO A 28 4.65 14.12 -4.55
C PRO A 28 5.64 14.81 -3.58
N TRP A 29 5.59 14.51 -2.27
CA TRP A 29 6.40 15.21 -1.25
C TRP A 29 7.84 14.70 -1.12
N ALA A 30 8.16 13.52 -1.67
CA ALA A 30 9.52 12.99 -1.64
C ALA A 30 10.47 13.81 -2.54
N LYS A 31 11.64 14.19 -2.00
CA LYS A 31 12.61 15.08 -2.65
C LYS A 31 13.38 14.46 -3.82
N ARG A 32 13.41 13.13 -3.97
CA ARG A 32 14.12 12.45 -5.07
C ARG A 32 13.17 12.23 -6.25
N SER A 33 13.63 12.53 -7.47
CA SER A 33 12.82 12.51 -8.70
C SER A 33 12.16 11.15 -8.99
N GLN A 34 12.91 10.05 -8.88
CA GLN A 34 12.37 8.70 -9.14
C GLN A 34 11.32 8.27 -8.09
N THR A 35 11.53 8.58 -6.81
CA THR A 35 10.52 8.29 -5.77
C THR A 35 9.29 9.17 -5.87
N GLN A 36 9.42 10.36 -6.47
CA GLN A 36 8.31 11.27 -6.64
C GLN A 36 7.30 10.77 -7.69
N GLU A 37 7.79 10.17 -8.78
CA GLU A 37 6.92 9.57 -9.79
C GLU A 37 6.15 8.37 -9.21
N VAL A 38 6.86 7.43 -8.56
CA VAL A 38 6.23 6.31 -7.86
C VAL A 38 5.19 6.80 -6.85
N GLY A 39 5.51 7.87 -6.10
CA GLY A 39 4.58 8.42 -5.13
C GLY A 39 3.30 9.01 -5.73
N ARG A 40 3.35 9.55 -6.96
CA ARG A 40 2.15 10.00 -7.67
C ARG A 40 1.27 8.81 -8.07
N TYR A 41 1.86 7.74 -8.60
CA TYR A 41 1.09 6.54 -8.94
C TYR A 41 0.45 5.88 -7.72
N ILE A 42 1.19 5.78 -6.61
CA ILE A 42 0.65 5.25 -5.35
C ILE A 42 -0.47 6.14 -4.81
N PHE A 43 -0.35 7.46 -4.94
CA PHE A 43 -1.41 8.38 -4.55
C PHE A 43 -2.71 8.14 -5.33
N GLU A 44 -2.63 8.08 -6.66
CA GLU A 44 -3.80 7.79 -7.52
C GLU A 44 -4.38 6.40 -7.22
N HIS A 45 -3.53 5.40 -7.00
CA HIS A 45 -3.95 4.08 -6.59
C HIS A 45 -4.74 4.11 -5.27
N CYS A 46 -4.22 4.80 -4.25
CA CYS A 46 -4.93 4.96 -2.98
C CYS A 46 -6.27 5.68 -3.13
N LEU A 47 -6.39 6.65 -4.05
CA LEU A 47 -7.68 7.32 -4.32
C LEU A 47 -8.71 6.37 -4.92
N LEU A 48 -8.32 5.55 -5.89
CA LEU A 48 -9.20 4.55 -6.50
C LEU A 48 -9.63 3.47 -5.50
N ASP A 49 -8.71 3.11 -4.60
CA ASP A 49 -8.93 2.09 -3.58
C ASP A 49 -9.98 2.50 -2.54
N ILE A 50 -10.09 3.79 -2.18
CA ILE A 50 -11.05 4.24 -1.16
C ILE A 50 -12.47 3.76 -1.49
N ASP A 51 -12.93 4.02 -2.71
CA ASP A 51 -14.29 3.66 -3.11
C ASP A 51 -14.44 2.14 -3.25
N ALA A 52 -13.43 1.47 -3.79
CA ALA A 52 -13.43 0.02 -3.96
C ALA A 52 -13.49 -0.73 -2.61
N TYR A 53 -12.70 -0.30 -1.62
CA TYR A 53 -12.64 -0.96 -0.32
C TYR A 53 -13.76 -0.52 0.62
N ILE A 54 -14.03 0.79 0.75
CA ILE A 54 -14.98 1.28 1.76
C ILE A 54 -16.41 1.10 1.30
N LEU A 55 -16.72 1.48 0.06
CA LEU A 55 -18.08 1.38 -0.46
C LEU A 55 -18.34 0.01 -1.11
N GLY A 56 -17.34 -0.55 -1.78
CA GLY A 56 -17.42 -1.88 -2.38
C GLY A 56 -17.33 -3.00 -1.34
N PHE A 57 -16.12 -3.27 -0.83
CA PHE A 57 -15.89 -4.41 0.05
C PHE A 57 -16.60 -4.27 1.41
N ILE A 58 -16.29 -3.23 2.18
CA ILE A 58 -16.87 -3.02 3.51
C ILE A 58 -18.37 -2.75 3.40
N GLY A 59 -18.75 -1.80 2.53
CA GLY A 59 -20.11 -1.37 2.34
C GLY A 59 -21.03 -2.46 1.77
N LYS A 60 -20.65 -3.19 0.71
CA LYS A 60 -21.57 -4.18 0.12
C LYS A 60 -21.45 -5.58 0.73
N VAL A 61 -20.25 -6.02 1.10
CA VAL A 61 -20.01 -7.42 1.48
C VAL A 61 -20.10 -7.64 2.97
N LEU A 62 -19.60 -6.69 3.78
CA LEU A 62 -19.49 -6.91 5.22
C LEU A 62 -20.66 -6.28 5.99
N TRP A 63 -20.83 -4.96 5.94
CA TRP A 63 -21.59 -4.22 6.96
C TRP A 63 -22.75 -3.37 6.41
N GLY A 64 -22.96 -3.33 5.10
CA GLY A 64 -23.97 -2.49 4.47
C GLY A 64 -23.48 -1.05 4.21
N VAL A 65 -23.85 -0.48 3.06
CA VAL A 65 -23.52 0.91 2.73
C VAL A 65 -24.41 1.81 3.59
N SER A 66 -23.80 2.67 4.40
CA SER A 66 -24.48 3.65 5.24
C SER A 66 -23.91 5.05 5.03
N LEU A 67 -24.63 6.06 5.53
CA LEU A 67 -24.13 7.45 5.56
C LEU A 67 -22.75 7.53 6.23
N THR A 68 -22.53 6.73 7.29
CA THR A 68 -21.26 6.66 7.99
C THR A 68 -20.11 6.22 7.06
N MET A 69 -20.33 5.24 6.18
CA MET A 69 -19.29 4.78 5.24
C MET A 69 -18.93 5.84 4.20
N MET A 70 -19.93 6.56 3.69
CA MET A 70 -19.69 7.69 2.78
C MET A 70 -18.90 8.81 3.46
N VAL A 71 -19.23 9.11 4.72
CA VAL A 71 -18.50 10.12 5.52
C VAL A 71 -17.06 9.66 5.78
N ILE A 72 -16.83 8.39 6.08
CA ILE A 72 -15.48 7.84 6.27
C ILE A 72 -14.66 7.93 4.98
N ALA A 73 -15.24 7.52 3.84
CA ALA A 73 -14.58 7.63 2.54
C ALA A 73 -14.20 9.08 2.21
N ALA A 74 -15.10 10.03 2.43
CA ALA A 74 -14.84 11.46 2.23
C ALA A 74 -13.71 11.98 3.13
N LYS A 75 -13.67 11.56 4.40
CA LYS A 75 -12.60 11.96 5.33
C LYS A 75 -11.23 11.42 4.92
N ILE A 76 -11.15 10.15 4.54
CA ILE A 76 -9.90 9.53 4.09
C ILE A 76 -9.40 10.21 2.82
N ASN A 77 -10.30 10.52 1.88
CA ASN A 77 -9.95 11.25 0.67
C ASN A 77 -9.38 12.65 0.98
N ALA A 78 -9.98 13.37 1.94
CA ALA A 78 -9.47 14.66 2.40
C ALA A 78 -8.09 14.55 3.08
N GLU A 79 -7.87 13.53 3.89
CA GLU A 79 -6.57 13.30 4.56
C GLU A 79 -5.44 12.95 3.58
N LEU A 80 -5.74 12.17 2.52
CA LEU A 80 -4.78 11.92 1.45
C LEU A 80 -4.39 13.22 0.74
N HIS A 81 -5.35 14.09 0.45
CA HIS A 81 -5.10 15.36 -0.23
C HIS A 81 -4.42 16.43 0.63
N ASP A 82 -4.40 16.28 1.97
CA ASP A 82 -3.72 17.22 2.85
C ASP A 82 -2.19 17.09 2.70
N ARG A 83 -1.59 18.09 2.05
CA ARG A 83 -0.14 18.15 1.81
C ARG A 83 0.71 18.27 3.08
N LYS A 84 0.10 18.54 4.24
CA LYS A 84 0.79 18.48 5.54
C LYS A 84 1.07 17.04 5.96
N ASN A 85 0.32 16.07 5.43
CA ASN A 85 0.50 14.66 5.72
C ASN A 85 1.58 14.07 4.79
N HIS A 86 2.74 13.76 5.36
CA HIS A 86 3.83 13.07 4.66
C HIS A 86 3.66 11.55 4.74
N LEU A 87 2.56 11.06 4.18
CA LEU A 87 2.20 9.64 4.23
C LEU A 87 3.18 8.79 3.42
N TYR A 88 3.55 7.62 3.95
CA TYR A 88 4.38 6.63 3.26
C TYR A 88 3.93 5.21 3.56
N LEU A 89 4.20 4.32 2.62
CA LEU A 89 4.09 2.88 2.77
C LEU A 89 5.48 2.27 2.95
N LEU A 90 5.54 1.18 3.70
CA LEU A 90 6.73 0.35 3.82
C LEU A 90 6.64 -0.77 2.79
N THR A 91 7.41 -0.62 1.71
CA THR A 91 7.43 -1.58 0.62
C THR A 91 8.56 -2.56 0.84
N HIS A 92 8.22 -3.84 0.95
CA HIS A 92 9.18 -4.93 1.06
C HIS A 92 9.41 -5.57 -0.30
N PHE A 93 10.65 -5.53 -0.78
CA PHE A 93 11.10 -6.31 -1.92
C PHE A 93 11.78 -7.56 -1.40
N VAL A 94 11.05 -8.67 -1.43
CA VAL A 94 11.55 -9.97 -1.01
C VAL A 94 11.80 -10.82 -2.23
N TYR A 95 13.07 -11.22 -2.42
CA TYR A 95 13.49 -11.96 -3.59
C TYR A 95 14.62 -12.93 -3.23
N GLY A 96 14.74 -14.01 -3.99
CA GLY A 96 15.77 -15.03 -3.82
C GLY A 96 16.12 -15.66 -5.16
N ARG A 97 17.25 -16.35 -5.21
CA ARG A 97 17.71 -17.06 -6.40
C ARG A 97 17.24 -18.51 -6.35
N LYS A 98 16.77 -19.04 -7.47
CA LYS A 98 16.47 -20.48 -7.58
C LYS A 98 17.80 -21.26 -7.53
N PRO A 99 17.96 -22.27 -6.66
CA PRO A 99 19.09 -23.19 -6.76
C PRO A 99 18.97 -23.97 -8.07
N SER A 100 20.10 -24.19 -8.73
CA SER A 100 20.22 -24.84 -10.04
C SER A 100 19.34 -26.06 -10.22
#